data_AF-A0A6G6PME2-F1
#
_entry.id   AF-A0A6G6PME2-F1
#
_cell.length_a   1.000
_cell.length_b   1.000
_cell.length_c   1.000
_cell.angle_alpha   90.00
_cell.angle_beta   90.00
_cell.angle_gamma   90.00
#
_symmetry.space_group_name_H-M   'P 1'
#
loop_
_entity.id
_entity.type
_entity.pdbx_description
1 polymer ?
#
loop_
_entity_poly.entity_id
_entity_poly.type
_entity_poly.pdbx_seq_one_letter_code
_entity_poly.pdbx_strand_id
1 'polypeptide(L)'
;MKQTQTAELTTGLTILMAIATGLVVASNYYAQPLLETIAGQFNLTTNMAGFIVTAAQLGYAAGLLFLVPLGDLFERKRLILTMTFLSALGLLITALSNNIWQILLGTALTGLFSVVAQVLIPLAASIAKPHKRGKAVGMIMSGLLLGILLARTVSGAVAMVGGWRAIYWVAFALLMLLMIVLAIKLPRYHQKTNLNYFQLICSIGRLFFGTPVLAVRASLGALSFANFGLLWTAMAFLLASPPFNYSEGTIGLFGLVGAAGALMASQAGHLVDKGKGKRITTIGLVLLLLSWIPIGLAKYSLVAFIIGVLVLDLAVQAVHVTSQSTLYRILPEARNRLTAGYMTSYFIGGALGSLLSGYAYEHAGWEGVAVAGAILTTISLIIWSIGIRFDPVITTTDD
;
A
#
# COMPACT_ATOMS: atom_id res chain seq x y z
N MET A 1 29.35 -16.68 25.31
CA MET A 1 29.15 -16.00 24.01
C MET A 1 28.62 -17.04 23.01
N LYS A 2 27.33 -17.05 22.68
CA LYS A 2 26.80 -17.93 21.61
C LYS A 2 27.17 -17.31 20.27
N GLN A 3 28.01 -17.99 19.51
CA GLN A 3 28.37 -17.65 18.12
C GLN A 3 27.08 -17.33 17.34
N THR A 4 26.98 -16.09 16.87
CA THR A 4 25.95 -15.68 15.93
C THR A 4 26.30 -16.36 14.61
N GLN A 5 25.81 -17.59 14.39
CA GLN A 5 25.87 -18.22 13.07
C GLN A 5 25.31 -17.20 12.09
N THR A 6 26.16 -16.72 11.18
CA THR A 6 25.77 -15.93 10.03
C THR A 6 24.84 -16.80 9.20
N ALA A 7 23.54 -16.75 9.52
CA ALA A 7 22.51 -17.47 8.80
C ALA A 7 22.57 -17.00 7.34
N GLU A 8 23.13 -17.83 6.47
CA GLU A 8 23.22 -17.49 5.06
C GLU A 8 21.81 -17.46 4.46
N LEU A 9 21.48 -16.38 3.77
CA LEU A 9 20.21 -16.25 3.08
C LEU A 9 20.10 -17.31 1.97
N THR A 10 19.34 -18.36 2.23
CA THR A 10 19.02 -19.39 1.23
C THR A 10 17.90 -18.91 0.30
N THR A 11 17.84 -19.49 -0.91
CA THR A 11 16.74 -19.23 -1.85
C THR A 11 15.39 -19.58 -1.23
N GLY A 12 15.30 -20.69 -0.49
CA GLY A 12 14.09 -21.11 0.21
C GLY A 12 13.63 -20.11 1.27
N LEU A 13 14.56 -19.55 2.06
CA LEU A 13 14.23 -18.50 3.02
C LEU A 13 13.76 -17.22 2.32
N THR A 14 14.39 -16.85 1.20
CA THR A 14 13.99 -15.66 0.41
C THR A 14 12.57 -15.81 -0.14
N ILE A 15 12.23 -16.98 -0.69
CA ILE A 15 10.88 -17.28 -1.19
C ILE A 15 9.87 -17.24 -0.04
N LEU A 16 10.20 -17.83 1.11
CA LEU A 16 9.34 -17.78 2.30
C LEU A 16 9.09 -16.33 2.74
N MET A 17 10.11 -15.48 2.76
CA MET A 17 9.96 -14.06 3.10
C MET A 17 9.12 -13.31 2.06
N ALA A 18 9.21 -13.65 0.78
CA ALA A 18 8.39 -13.09 -0.29
C ALA A 18 6.91 -13.50 -0.14
N ILE A 19 6.63 -14.78 0.09
CA ILE A 19 5.27 -15.29 0.35
C ILE A 19 4.70 -14.65 1.61
N ALA A 20 5.49 -14.57 2.68
CA ALA A 20 5.08 -13.93 3.94
C ALA A 20 4.68 -12.47 3.72
N THR A 21 5.51 -11.75 2.98
CA THR A 21 5.28 -10.33 2.65
C THR A 21 4.00 -10.15 1.85
N GLY A 22 3.78 -10.99 0.82
CA GLY A 22 2.58 -10.95 0.00
C GLY A 22 1.30 -11.27 0.78
N LEU A 23 1.29 -12.37 1.53
CA LEU A 23 0.12 -12.80 2.33
C LEU A 23 -0.28 -11.76 3.38
N VAL A 24 0.70 -11.22 4.11
CA VAL A 24 0.42 -10.27 5.18
C VAL A 24 -0.13 -8.96 4.60
N VAL A 25 0.46 -8.41 3.53
CA VAL A 25 -0.02 -7.16 2.94
C VAL A 25 -1.33 -7.31 2.17
N ALA A 26 -1.61 -8.48 1.57
CA ALA A 26 -2.86 -8.74 0.87
C ALA A 26 -4.09 -8.48 1.76
N SER A 27 -3.96 -8.74 3.07
CA SER A 27 -5.03 -8.55 4.05
C SER A 27 -5.61 -7.13 4.10
N ASN A 28 -4.83 -6.11 3.76
CA ASN A 28 -5.29 -4.72 3.75
C ASN A 28 -6.27 -4.40 2.62
N TYR A 29 -6.35 -5.26 1.60
CA TYR A 29 -7.09 -4.99 0.36
C TYR A 29 -8.30 -5.90 0.17
N TYR A 30 -8.51 -6.90 1.03
CA TYR A 30 -9.60 -7.87 0.89
C TYR A 30 -10.99 -7.25 0.91
N ALA A 31 -11.19 -6.21 1.71
CA ALA A 31 -12.49 -5.55 1.85
C ALA A 31 -12.95 -4.84 0.57
N GLN A 32 -12.03 -4.36 -0.27
CA GLN A 32 -12.35 -3.49 -1.41
C GLN A 32 -13.43 -4.05 -2.34
N PRO A 33 -13.32 -5.27 -2.90
CA PRO A 33 -14.37 -5.84 -3.76
C PRO A 33 -15.61 -6.31 -2.99
N LEU A 34 -15.57 -6.31 -1.65
CA LEU A 34 -16.62 -6.84 -0.77
C LEU A 34 -17.42 -5.72 -0.09
N LEU A 35 -17.06 -4.46 -0.32
CA LEU A 35 -17.62 -3.32 0.42
C LEU A 35 -19.14 -3.20 0.28
N GLU A 36 -19.68 -3.43 -0.91
CA GLU A 36 -21.12 -3.39 -1.14
C GLU A 36 -21.84 -4.51 -0.37
N THR A 37 -21.36 -5.75 -0.47
CA THR A 37 -21.93 -6.90 0.24
C THR A 37 -21.90 -6.71 1.76
N ILE A 38 -20.79 -6.19 2.30
CA ILE A 38 -20.67 -5.87 3.73
C ILE A 38 -21.65 -4.75 4.10
N ALA A 39 -21.76 -3.71 3.27
CA ALA A 39 -22.68 -2.61 3.50
C ALA A 39 -24.14 -3.10 3.53
N GLY A 40 -24.54 -3.92 2.56
CA GLY A 40 -25.88 -4.51 2.50
C GLY A 40 -26.19 -5.38 3.71
N GLN A 41 -25.28 -6.26 4.13
CA GLN A 41 -25.52 -7.14 5.28
C GLN A 41 -25.74 -6.37 6.59
N PHE A 42 -25.03 -5.27 6.80
CA PHE A 42 -25.11 -4.48 8.04
C PHE A 42 -25.97 -3.21 7.89
N ASN A 43 -26.69 -3.05 6.77
CA ASN A 43 -27.47 -1.86 6.45
C ASN A 43 -26.68 -0.55 6.61
N LEU A 44 -25.45 -0.53 6.10
CA LEU A 44 -24.54 0.61 6.22
C LEU A 44 -24.71 1.57 5.04
N THR A 45 -24.50 2.85 5.30
CA THR A 45 -24.31 3.81 4.21
C THR A 45 -22.97 3.56 3.51
N THR A 46 -22.81 4.05 2.28
CA THR A 46 -21.55 3.93 1.53
C THR A 46 -20.40 4.65 2.24
N ASN A 47 -20.67 5.76 2.95
CA ASN A 47 -19.69 6.42 3.80
C ASN A 47 -19.23 5.53 4.96
N MET A 48 -20.16 4.88 5.67
CA MET A 48 -19.83 3.95 6.76
C MET A 48 -18.98 2.77 6.29
N ALA A 49 -19.30 2.20 5.12
CA ALA A 49 -18.50 1.13 4.54
C ALA A 49 -17.11 1.62 4.07
N GLY A 50 -17.00 2.86 3.57
CA GLY A 50 -15.71 3.50 3.25
C GLY A 50 -14.74 3.62 4.45
N PHE A 51 -15.26 3.68 5.68
CA PHE A 51 -14.42 3.65 6.89
C PHE A 51 -13.66 2.33 7.05
N ILE A 52 -14.10 1.22 6.45
CA ILE A 52 -13.39 -0.07 6.51
C ILE A 52 -12.02 0.05 5.81
N VAL A 53 -12.00 0.60 4.60
CA VAL A 53 -10.74 0.82 3.86
C VAL A 53 -9.88 1.89 4.55
N THR A 54 -10.52 2.95 5.04
CA THR A 54 -9.86 4.01 5.81
C THR A 54 -9.17 3.45 7.06
N ALA A 55 -9.83 2.57 7.80
CA ALA A 55 -9.29 1.92 9.00
C ALA A 55 -8.07 1.03 8.68
N ALA A 56 -8.11 0.27 7.58
CA ALA A 56 -6.95 -0.51 7.12
C ALA A 56 -5.75 0.39 6.82
N GLN A 57 -5.96 1.49 6.09
CA GLN A 57 -4.89 2.41 5.68
C GLN A 57 -4.32 3.21 6.86
N LEU A 58 -5.16 3.71 7.77
CA LEU A 58 -4.70 4.38 8.98
C LEU A 58 -3.99 3.42 9.93
N GLY A 59 -4.51 2.20 10.08
CA GLY A 59 -3.83 1.12 10.80
C GLY A 59 -2.43 0.92 10.24
N TYR A 60 -2.31 0.70 8.93
CA TYR A 60 -1.01 0.52 8.28
C TYR A 60 -0.08 1.73 8.46
N ALA A 61 -0.59 2.96 8.30
CA ALA A 61 0.20 4.18 8.53
C ALA A 61 0.73 4.26 9.97
N ALA A 62 -0.10 3.93 10.96
CA ALA A 62 0.30 3.85 12.36
C ALA A 62 1.34 2.73 12.57
N GLY A 63 1.18 1.58 11.93
CA GLY A 63 2.16 0.48 11.96
C GLY A 63 3.52 0.91 11.42
N LEU A 64 3.54 1.64 10.30
CA LEU A 64 4.76 2.18 9.70
C LEU A 64 5.46 3.14 10.66
N LEU A 65 4.70 4.02 11.30
CA LEU A 65 5.25 5.05 12.19
C LEU A 65 5.73 4.48 13.53
N PHE A 66 4.97 3.57 14.14
CA PHE A 66 5.21 3.12 15.51
C PHE A 66 5.87 1.74 15.59
N LEU A 67 5.58 0.80 14.68
CA LEU A 67 6.07 -0.58 14.78
C LEU A 67 7.35 -0.84 13.98
N VAL A 68 7.53 -0.20 12.83
CA VAL A 68 8.73 -0.40 12.01
C VAL A 68 10.02 0.04 12.74
N PRO A 69 10.07 1.20 13.44
CA PRO A 69 11.24 1.58 14.24
C PRO A 69 11.60 0.58 15.35
N LEU A 70 10.62 -0.20 15.84
CA LEU A 70 10.88 -1.25 16.83
C LEU A 70 11.77 -2.36 16.27
N GLY A 71 11.82 -2.54 14.95
CA GLY A 71 12.68 -3.51 14.28
C GLY A 71 14.18 -3.21 14.40
N ASP A 72 14.54 -2.01 14.84
CA ASP A 72 15.91 -1.61 15.16
C ASP A 72 16.24 -1.77 16.65
N LEU A 73 15.22 -1.79 17.52
CA LEU A 73 15.37 -1.90 18.98
C LEU A 73 15.21 -3.34 19.49
N PHE A 74 14.35 -4.12 18.85
CA PHE A 74 14.00 -5.47 19.27
C PHE A 74 14.54 -6.52 18.29
N GLU A 75 14.56 -7.78 18.74
CA GLU A 75 14.86 -8.92 17.87
C GLU A 75 13.80 -9.02 16.75
N ARG A 76 14.25 -8.96 15.49
CA ARG A 76 13.36 -8.91 14.31
C ARG A 76 12.46 -10.13 14.19
N LYS A 77 12.96 -11.33 14.53
CA LYS A 77 12.16 -12.56 14.49
C LYS A 77 10.96 -12.49 15.41
N ARG A 78 11.19 -12.17 16.69
CA ARG A 78 10.11 -12.06 17.69
C ARG A 78 9.10 -11.01 17.26
N LEU A 79 9.58 -9.86 16.79
CA LEU A 79 8.74 -8.79 16.30
C LEU A 79 7.86 -9.22 15.10
N ILE A 80 8.45 -9.88 14.10
CA ILE A 80 7.73 -10.42 12.93
C ILE A 80 6.65 -11.42 13.37
N LEU A 81 6.97 -12.36 14.26
CA LEU A 81 6.01 -13.36 14.72
C LEU A 81 4.85 -12.74 15.49
N THR A 82 5.14 -11.80 16.40
CA THR A 82 4.11 -11.08 17.16
C THR A 82 3.21 -10.27 16.24
N MET A 83 3.77 -9.54 15.27
CA MET A 83 2.96 -8.80 14.30
C MET A 83 2.09 -9.72 13.44
N THR A 84 2.65 -10.81 12.89
CA THR A 84 1.86 -11.77 12.10
C THR A 84 0.72 -12.38 12.91
N PHE A 85 0.97 -12.73 14.18
CA PHE A 85 -0.05 -13.25 15.08
C PHE A 85 -1.17 -12.23 15.33
N LEU A 86 -0.82 -11.00 15.71
CA LEU A 86 -1.80 -9.95 15.99
C LEU A 86 -2.59 -9.54 14.73
N SER A 87 -1.94 -9.57 13.56
CA SER A 87 -2.61 -9.38 12.27
C SER A 87 -3.64 -10.48 12.01
N ALA A 88 -3.32 -11.74 12.33
CA ALA A 88 -4.26 -12.85 12.23
C ALA A 88 -5.44 -12.67 13.20
N LEU A 89 -5.20 -12.23 14.43
CA LEU A 89 -6.30 -11.92 15.37
C LEU A 89 -7.23 -10.83 14.84
N GLY A 90 -6.72 -9.79 14.18
CA GLY A 90 -7.56 -8.79 13.52
C GLY A 90 -8.46 -9.38 12.42
N LEU A 91 -7.94 -10.33 11.64
CA LEU A 91 -8.72 -11.07 10.64
C LEU A 91 -9.79 -11.94 11.30
N LEU A 92 -9.46 -12.61 12.40
CA LEU A 92 -10.40 -13.42 13.17
C LEU A 92 -11.55 -12.57 13.75
N ILE A 93 -11.24 -11.40 14.31
CA ILE A 93 -12.25 -10.44 14.79
C ILE A 93 -13.18 -10.03 13.64
N THR A 94 -12.62 -9.75 12.47
CA THR A 94 -13.41 -9.37 11.28
C THR A 94 -14.30 -10.54 10.81
N ALA A 95 -13.78 -11.76 10.80
CA ALA A 95 -14.52 -12.96 10.42
C ALA A 95 -15.70 -13.26 11.36
N LEU A 96 -15.52 -13.02 12.66
CA LEU A 96 -16.53 -13.24 13.71
C LEU A 96 -17.46 -12.03 13.92
N SER A 97 -17.34 -10.99 13.10
CA SER A 97 -18.03 -9.74 13.34
C SER A 97 -19.56 -9.83 13.17
N ASN A 98 -20.26 -9.16 14.08
CA ASN A 98 -21.71 -9.01 14.12
C ASN A 98 -22.15 -7.54 14.02
N ASN A 99 -21.20 -6.61 13.93
CA ASN A 99 -21.46 -5.20 13.68
C ASN A 99 -20.23 -4.52 13.05
N ILE A 100 -20.43 -3.31 12.55
CA ILE A 100 -19.38 -2.52 11.89
C ILE A 100 -18.19 -2.22 12.80
N TRP A 101 -18.40 -1.96 14.09
CA TRP A 101 -17.31 -1.61 15.01
C TRP A 101 -16.29 -2.75 15.16
N GLN A 102 -16.77 -4.00 15.16
CA GLN A 102 -15.90 -5.18 15.16
C GLN A 102 -15.12 -5.29 13.84
N ILE A 103 -15.74 -5.01 12.70
CA ILE A 103 -15.04 -4.98 11.40
C ILE A 103 -13.97 -3.90 11.39
N LEU A 104 -14.29 -2.67 11.84
CA LEU A 104 -13.35 -1.57 11.90
C LEU A 104 -12.18 -1.88 12.83
N LEU A 105 -12.46 -2.43 14.02
CA LEU A 105 -11.42 -2.84 14.97
C LEU A 105 -10.53 -3.94 14.39
N GLY A 106 -11.12 -5.00 13.85
CA GLY A 106 -10.39 -6.11 13.25
C GLY A 106 -9.53 -5.65 12.08
N THR A 107 -10.10 -4.82 11.20
CA THR A 107 -9.41 -4.25 10.02
C THR A 107 -8.28 -3.30 10.42
N ALA A 108 -8.50 -2.44 11.42
CA ALA A 108 -7.47 -1.53 11.94
C ALA A 108 -6.32 -2.31 12.59
N LEU A 109 -6.61 -3.36 13.37
CA LEU A 109 -5.60 -4.23 13.97
C LEU A 109 -4.81 -4.98 12.89
N THR A 110 -5.48 -5.58 11.92
CA THR A 110 -4.82 -6.22 10.77
C THR A 110 -3.93 -5.22 10.02
N GLY A 111 -4.43 -4.02 9.71
CA GLY A 111 -3.65 -2.96 9.08
C GLY A 111 -2.43 -2.55 9.89
N LEU A 112 -2.60 -2.32 11.19
CA LEU A 112 -1.53 -1.94 12.12
C LEU A 112 -0.39 -2.95 12.12
N PHE A 113 -0.71 -4.25 12.17
CA PHE A 113 0.29 -5.30 12.27
C PHE A 113 0.72 -5.89 10.92
N SER A 114 0.11 -5.51 9.80
CA SER A 114 0.49 -6.02 8.47
C SER A 114 1.76 -5.38 7.88
N VAL A 115 2.42 -4.50 8.63
CA VAL A 115 3.70 -3.85 8.25
C VAL A 115 4.92 -4.78 8.30
N VAL A 116 4.72 -6.08 8.51
CA VAL A 116 5.76 -7.13 8.53
C VAL A 116 6.70 -7.06 7.33
N ALA A 117 6.17 -6.70 6.15
CA ALA A 117 6.93 -6.45 4.93
C ALA A 117 8.16 -5.55 5.16
N GLN A 118 7.94 -4.46 5.90
CA GLN A 118 8.95 -3.43 6.15
C GLN A 118 10.03 -3.86 7.13
N VAL A 119 9.83 -4.97 7.85
CA VAL A 119 10.86 -5.59 8.70
C VAL A 119 11.58 -6.73 7.96
N LEU A 120 10.84 -7.49 7.14
CA LEU A 120 11.41 -8.59 6.33
C LEU A 120 12.38 -8.07 5.26
N ILE A 121 12.05 -6.98 4.57
CA ILE A 121 12.90 -6.44 3.50
C ILE A 121 14.30 -6.04 4.03
N PRO A 122 14.43 -5.20 5.09
CA PRO A 122 15.73 -4.89 5.69
C PRO A 122 16.42 -6.10 6.30
N LEU A 123 15.68 -7.05 6.88
CA LEU A 123 16.25 -8.28 7.41
C LEU A 123 16.96 -9.07 6.31
N ALA A 124 16.27 -9.35 5.19
CA ALA A 124 16.86 -10.05 4.04
C ALA A 124 18.08 -9.30 3.49
N ALA A 125 17.98 -7.97 3.40
CA ALA A 125 19.06 -7.12 2.95
C ALA A 125 20.30 -7.21 3.86
N SER A 126 20.12 -7.47 5.16
CA SER A 126 21.19 -7.53 6.16
C SER A 126 21.86 -8.91 6.23
N ILE A 127 21.14 -10.00 5.91
CA ILE A 127 21.67 -11.37 5.93
C ILE A 127 22.12 -11.89 4.54
N ALA A 128 21.80 -11.15 3.47
CA ALA A 128 22.25 -11.46 2.11
C ALA A 128 23.73 -11.12 1.90
N LYS A 129 24.45 -11.96 1.15
CA LYS A 129 25.77 -11.61 0.61
C LYS A 129 25.65 -10.36 -0.31
N PRO A 130 26.65 -9.46 -0.35
CA PRO A 130 26.56 -8.20 -1.12
C PRO A 130 26.08 -8.37 -2.57
N HIS A 131 26.62 -9.37 -3.28
CA HIS A 131 26.28 -9.66 -4.68
C HIS A 131 24.88 -10.28 -4.89
N LYS A 132 24.22 -10.81 -3.84
CA LYS A 132 22.85 -11.38 -3.91
C LYS A 132 21.79 -10.48 -3.30
N ARG A 133 22.19 -9.38 -2.65
CA ARG A 133 21.31 -8.48 -1.90
C ARG A 133 20.18 -7.91 -2.75
N GLY A 134 20.52 -7.40 -3.94
CA GLY A 134 19.53 -6.83 -4.87
C GLY A 134 18.50 -7.88 -5.31
N LYS A 135 18.94 -9.08 -5.69
CA LYS A 135 18.07 -10.19 -6.08
C LYS A 135 17.12 -10.61 -4.95
N ALA A 136 17.63 -10.70 -3.71
CA ALA A 136 16.82 -11.06 -2.56
C ALA A 136 15.75 -10.00 -2.24
N VAL A 137 16.14 -8.73 -2.19
CA VAL A 137 15.20 -7.62 -1.97
C VAL A 137 14.17 -7.55 -3.09
N GLY A 138 14.60 -7.69 -4.35
CA GLY A 138 13.72 -7.72 -5.50
C GLY A 138 12.68 -8.84 -5.41
N MET A 139 13.07 -10.06 -5.04
CA MET A 139 12.14 -11.18 -4.89
C MET A 139 11.08 -10.92 -3.80
N ILE A 140 11.48 -10.35 -2.67
CA ILE A 140 10.55 -10.02 -1.58
C ILE A 140 9.60 -8.90 -1.99
N MET A 141 10.10 -7.88 -2.71
CA MET A 141 9.27 -6.82 -3.29
C MET A 141 8.30 -7.37 -4.34
N SER A 142 8.70 -8.35 -5.15
CA SER A 142 7.77 -9.03 -6.07
C SER A 142 6.65 -9.74 -5.32
N GLY A 143 6.95 -10.40 -4.20
CA GLY A 143 5.94 -11.00 -3.33
C GLY A 143 4.97 -9.96 -2.75
N LEU A 144 5.49 -8.81 -2.30
CA LEU A 144 4.68 -7.66 -1.85
C LEU A 144 3.71 -7.20 -2.94
N LEU A 145 4.23 -6.91 -4.13
CA LEU A 145 3.44 -6.45 -5.27
C LEU A 145 2.39 -7.50 -5.65
N LEU A 146 2.80 -8.75 -5.83
CA LEU A 146 1.89 -9.84 -6.16
C LEU A 146 0.76 -9.99 -5.13
N GLY A 147 1.09 -9.87 -3.84
CA GLY A 147 0.09 -9.88 -2.77
C GLY A 147 -0.95 -8.76 -2.90
N ILE A 148 -0.50 -7.51 -3.10
CA ILE A 148 -1.39 -6.34 -3.30
C ILE A 148 -2.30 -6.52 -4.52
N LEU A 149 -1.76 -7.11 -5.58
CA LEU A 149 -2.45 -7.27 -6.86
C LEU A 149 -3.47 -8.41 -6.83
N LEU A 150 -3.09 -9.57 -6.29
CA LEU A 150 -3.97 -10.73 -6.21
C LEU A 150 -5.01 -10.63 -5.09
N ALA A 151 -4.78 -9.78 -4.07
CA ALA A 151 -5.67 -9.67 -2.92
C ALA A 151 -7.14 -9.49 -3.29
N ARG A 152 -7.43 -8.54 -4.19
CA ARG A 152 -8.78 -8.21 -4.66
C ARG A 152 -9.42 -9.35 -5.44
N THR A 153 -8.66 -9.97 -6.34
CA THR A 153 -9.17 -11.07 -7.17
C THR A 153 -9.44 -12.32 -6.35
N VAL A 154 -8.53 -12.67 -5.45
CA VAL A 154 -8.70 -13.82 -4.55
C VAL A 154 -9.84 -13.58 -3.56
N SER A 155 -9.94 -12.39 -2.97
CA SER A 155 -11.03 -12.10 -2.02
C SER A 155 -12.40 -12.14 -2.68
N GLY A 156 -12.55 -11.55 -3.88
CA GLY A 156 -13.79 -11.64 -4.66
C GLY A 156 -14.15 -13.07 -5.03
N ALA A 157 -13.19 -13.87 -5.53
CA ALA A 157 -13.42 -15.25 -5.92
C ALA A 157 -13.82 -16.15 -4.73
N VAL A 158 -13.15 -16.00 -3.58
CA VAL A 158 -13.49 -16.74 -2.36
C VAL A 158 -14.86 -16.33 -1.84
N ALA A 159 -15.21 -15.04 -1.93
CA ALA A 159 -16.50 -14.53 -1.49
C ALA A 159 -17.68 -15.07 -2.31
N MET A 160 -17.51 -15.30 -3.62
CA MET A 160 -18.57 -15.91 -4.45
C MET A 160 -18.97 -17.31 -4.00
N VAL A 161 -18.05 -18.07 -3.40
CA VAL A 161 -18.31 -19.48 -3.00
C VAL A 161 -18.70 -19.59 -1.53
N GLY A 162 -18.06 -18.81 -0.65
CA GLY A 162 -18.22 -18.94 0.80
C GLY A 162 -18.77 -17.68 1.50
N GLY A 163 -19.21 -16.68 0.75
CA GLY A 163 -19.56 -15.36 1.26
C GLY A 163 -18.34 -14.54 1.69
N TRP A 164 -18.52 -13.24 1.93
CA TRP A 164 -17.42 -12.33 2.23
C TRP A 164 -16.62 -12.69 3.50
N ARG A 165 -17.21 -13.43 4.46
CA ARG A 165 -16.48 -13.89 5.66
C ARG A 165 -15.44 -14.96 5.36
N ALA A 166 -15.62 -15.74 4.29
CA ALA A 166 -14.74 -16.88 3.99
C ALA A 166 -13.29 -16.44 3.75
N ILE A 167 -13.06 -15.32 3.07
CA ILE A 167 -11.68 -14.84 2.84
C ILE A 167 -10.97 -14.51 4.15
N TYR A 168 -11.67 -13.98 5.16
CA TYR A 168 -11.08 -13.65 6.46
C TYR A 168 -10.71 -14.91 7.26
N TRP A 169 -11.55 -15.96 7.20
CA TRP A 169 -11.23 -17.26 7.78
C TRP A 169 -10.03 -17.94 7.10
N VAL A 170 -10.01 -17.95 5.77
CA VAL A 170 -8.91 -18.52 4.98
C VAL A 170 -7.62 -17.77 5.27
N ALA A 171 -7.65 -16.43 5.25
CA ALA A 171 -6.48 -15.62 5.54
C ALA A 171 -5.99 -15.77 6.98
N PHE A 172 -6.88 -15.88 7.96
CA PHE A 172 -6.53 -16.20 9.34
C PHE A 172 -5.75 -17.51 9.43
N ALA A 173 -6.26 -18.59 8.84
CA ALA A 173 -5.60 -19.89 8.83
C ALA A 173 -4.22 -19.83 8.14
N LEU A 174 -4.13 -19.14 7.00
CA LEU A 174 -2.87 -18.94 6.28
C LEU A 174 -1.84 -18.14 7.09
N LEU A 175 -2.25 -17.08 7.80
CA LEU A 175 -1.34 -16.31 8.64
C LEU A 175 -0.88 -17.09 9.88
N MET A 176 -1.74 -17.93 10.47
CA MET A 176 -1.35 -18.81 11.57
C MET A 176 -0.34 -19.88 11.10
N LEU A 177 -0.60 -20.51 9.95
CA LEU A 177 0.34 -21.44 9.34
C LEU A 177 1.67 -20.75 9.01
N LEU A 178 1.62 -19.58 8.40
CA LEU A 178 2.78 -18.76 8.08
C LEU A 178 3.59 -18.43 9.34
N MET A 179 2.93 -18.05 10.44
CA MET A 179 3.57 -17.76 11.71
C MET A 179 4.37 -18.98 12.21
N ILE A 180 3.80 -20.18 12.17
CA ILE A 180 4.49 -21.42 12.57
C ILE A 180 5.71 -21.67 11.69
N VAL A 181 5.57 -21.55 10.36
CA VAL A 181 6.68 -21.75 9.41
C VAL A 181 7.79 -20.72 9.63
N LEU A 182 7.46 -19.44 9.83
CA LEU A 182 8.42 -18.38 10.15
C LEU A 182 9.09 -18.63 11.51
N ALA A 183 8.36 -19.15 12.50
CA ALA A 183 8.92 -19.44 13.82
C ALA A 183 10.02 -20.51 13.73
N ILE A 184 9.88 -21.47 12.83
CA ILE A 184 10.86 -22.52 12.59
C ILE A 184 12.03 -22.00 11.74
N LYS A 185 11.75 -21.30 10.64
CA LYS A 185 12.74 -21.01 9.59
C LYS A 185 13.46 -19.67 9.71
N LEU A 186 12.85 -18.65 10.34
CA LEU A 186 13.46 -17.33 10.40
C LEU A 186 14.63 -17.31 11.40
N PRO A 187 15.82 -16.79 11.04
CA PRO A 187 16.92 -16.66 11.98
C PRO A 187 16.64 -15.58 13.03
N ARG A 188 17.25 -15.72 14.21
CA ARG A 188 17.27 -14.66 15.22
C ARG A 188 18.27 -13.59 14.76
N TYR A 189 17.81 -12.34 14.67
CA TYR A 189 18.65 -11.22 14.28
C TYR A 189 18.34 -10.01 15.15
N HIS A 190 19.39 -9.42 15.71
CA HIS A 190 19.31 -8.22 16.52
C HIS A 190 20.27 -7.19 15.93
N GLN A 191 19.75 -6.00 15.65
CA GLN A 191 20.57 -4.90 15.19
C GLN A 191 20.94 -4.04 16.40
N LYS A 192 22.22 -3.69 16.54
CA LYS A 192 22.63 -2.74 17.58
C LYS A 192 22.30 -1.33 17.10
N THR A 193 21.46 -0.62 17.83
CA THR A 193 21.23 0.82 17.64
C THR A 193 21.53 1.57 18.93
N ASN A 194 22.10 2.77 18.80
CA ASN A 194 22.41 3.66 19.94
C ASN A 194 21.32 4.72 20.17
N LEU A 195 20.23 4.71 19.38
CA LEU A 195 19.15 5.69 19.48
C LEU A 195 17.98 5.13 20.30
N ASN A 196 17.35 6.00 21.10
CA ASN A 196 16.11 5.64 21.78
C ASN A 196 14.87 5.82 20.87
N TYR A 197 13.76 5.17 21.22
CA TYR A 197 12.54 5.15 20.41
C TYR A 197 11.97 6.55 20.12
N PHE A 198 11.97 7.44 21.12
CA PHE A 198 11.47 8.81 20.97
C PHE A 198 12.33 9.65 20.03
N GLN A 199 13.67 9.49 20.08
CA GLN A 199 14.59 10.13 19.15
C GLN A 199 14.37 9.65 17.71
N LEU A 200 14.06 8.37 17.51
CA LEU A 200 13.72 7.82 16.20
C LEU A 200 12.47 8.49 15.61
N ILE A 201 11.36 8.56 16.36
CA ILE A 201 10.13 9.21 15.89
C ILE A 201 10.33 10.73 15.68
N CYS A 202 10.94 11.42 16.64
CA CYS A 202 11.20 12.86 16.53
C CYS A 202 12.10 13.19 15.33
N SER A 203 13.04 12.31 14.97
CA SER A 203 13.90 12.52 13.81
C SER A 203 13.12 12.50 12.49
N ILE A 204 12.07 11.68 12.37
CA ILE A 204 11.20 11.63 11.18
C ILE A 204 10.44 12.95 11.04
N GLY A 205 9.87 13.46 12.13
CA GLY A 205 9.19 14.75 12.14
C GLY A 205 10.11 15.91 11.74
N ARG A 206 11.32 15.98 12.33
CA ARG A 206 12.31 17.02 11.97
C ARG A 206 12.73 16.95 10.49
N LEU A 207 12.88 15.74 9.94
CA LEU A 207 13.19 15.54 8.52
C LEU A 207 12.08 16.08 7.61
N PHE A 208 10.81 15.85 7.97
CA PHE A 208 9.65 16.32 7.22
C PHE A 208 9.60 17.85 7.10
N PHE A 209 9.83 18.56 8.22
CA PHE A 209 9.80 20.03 8.23
C PHE A 209 11.11 20.69 7.78
N GLY A 210 12.24 19.99 7.87
CA GLY A 210 13.56 20.52 7.50
C GLY A 210 13.95 20.32 6.03
N THR A 211 13.23 19.47 5.27
CA THR A 211 13.60 19.11 3.89
C THR A 211 12.46 19.45 2.93
N PRO A 212 12.49 20.62 2.25
CA PRO A 212 11.40 21.05 1.36
C PRO A 212 11.05 20.03 0.26
N VAL A 213 12.05 19.30 -0.26
CA VAL A 213 11.83 18.23 -1.25
C VAL A 213 11.02 17.08 -0.68
N LEU A 214 11.27 16.71 0.58
CA LEU A 214 10.48 15.67 1.25
C LEU A 214 9.03 16.11 1.39
N ALA A 215 8.77 17.34 1.82
CA ALA A 215 7.42 17.85 1.94
C ALA A 215 6.67 17.79 0.60
N VAL A 216 7.27 18.30 -0.48
CA VAL A 216 6.67 18.26 -1.84
C VAL A 216 6.42 16.81 -2.27
N ARG A 217 7.44 15.95 -2.22
CA ARG A 217 7.31 14.55 -2.66
C ARG A 217 6.33 13.75 -1.82
N ALA A 218 6.29 13.97 -0.50
CA ALA A 218 5.33 13.33 0.39
C ALA A 218 3.90 13.81 0.14
N SER A 219 3.67 15.10 -0.11
CA SER A 219 2.36 15.64 -0.50
C SER A 219 1.87 15.04 -1.81
N LEU A 220 2.75 14.93 -2.82
CA LEU A 220 2.40 14.27 -4.09
C LEU A 220 2.08 12.79 -3.89
N GLY A 221 2.87 12.09 -3.08
CA GLY A 221 2.60 10.70 -2.72
C GLY A 221 1.24 10.54 -2.02
N ALA A 222 0.96 11.39 -1.03
CA ALA A 222 -0.29 11.40 -0.29
C ALA A 222 -1.50 11.62 -1.21
N LEU A 223 -1.47 12.65 -2.06
CA LEU A 223 -2.58 12.94 -2.97
C LEU A 223 -2.73 11.92 -4.11
N SER A 224 -1.63 11.32 -4.57
CA SER A 224 -1.68 10.24 -5.55
C SER A 224 -2.32 8.99 -4.95
N PHE A 225 -1.95 8.61 -3.73
CA PHE A 225 -2.60 7.48 -3.05
C PHE A 225 -4.02 7.81 -2.59
N ALA A 226 -4.33 9.08 -2.31
CA ALA A 226 -5.70 9.53 -2.09
C ALA A 226 -6.57 9.28 -3.34
N ASN A 227 -6.09 9.61 -4.53
CA ASN A 227 -6.78 9.29 -5.79
C ASN A 227 -6.97 7.78 -5.99
N PHE A 228 -5.95 6.98 -5.65
CA PHE A 228 -6.07 5.51 -5.66
C PHE A 228 -7.16 5.04 -4.68
N GLY A 229 -7.09 5.46 -3.42
CA GLY A 229 -8.09 5.13 -2.40
C GLY A 229 -9.51 5.57 -2.82
N LEU A 230 -9.61 6.75 -3.41
CA LEU A 230 -10.85 7.34 -3.91
C LEU A 230 -11.51 6.47 -4.98
N LEU A 231 -10.75 6.08 -6.02
CA LEU A 231 -11.25 5.22 -7.08
C LEU A 231 -11.65 3.84 -6.52
N TRP A 232 -10.71 3.16 -5.88
CA TRP A 232 -10.86 1.75 -5.52
C TRP A 232 -11.91 1.49 -4.44
N THR A 233 -12.18 2.48 -3.57
CA THR A 233 -13.21 2.37 -2.53
C THR A 233 -14.61 2.52 -3.14
N ALA A 234 -14.85 3.52 -4.00
CA ALA A 234 -16.15 3.73 -4.62
C ALA A 234 -16.48 2.71 -5.72
N MET A 235 -15.46 2.14 -6.38
CA MET A 235 -15.64 1.25 -7.52
C MET A 235 -16.52 0.03 -7.20
N ALA A 236 -16.43 -0.52 -5.99
CA ALA A 236 -17.26 -1.65 -5.61
C ALA A 236 -18.75 -1.28 -5.63
N PHE A 237 -19.12 -0.12 -5.10
CA PHE A 237 -20.51 0.35 -5.14
C PHE A 237 -20.98 0.66 -6.56
N LEU A 238 -20.13 1.27 -7.39
CA LEU A 238 -20.45 1.54 -8.79
C LEU A 238 -20.78 0.26 -9.55
N LEU A 239 -19.87 -0.72 -9.48
CA LEU A 239 -19.96 -1.94 -10.29
C LEU A 239 -21.01 -2.92 -9.77
N ALA A 240 -21.34 -2.87 -8.47
CA ALA A 240 -22.45 -3.65 -7.91
C ALA A 240 -23.83 -3.03 -8.25
N SER A 241 -23.89 -1.73 -8.56
CA SER A 241 -25.15 -1.04 -8.88
C SER A 241 -25.52 -1.14 -10.38
N PRO A 242 -26.79 -0.86 -10.76
CA PRO A 242 -27.15 -0.67 -12.16
C PRO A 242 -26.30 0.42 -12.83
N PRO A 243 -25.88 0.23 -14.10
CA PRO A 243 -26.30 -0.83 -15.03
C PRO A 243 -25.47 -2.14 -14.95
N PHE A 244 -24.45 -2.23 -14.10
CA PHE A 244 -23.49 -3.33 -14.12
C PHE A 244 -23.97 -4.58 -13.37
N ASN A 245 -24.47 -4.41 -12.13
CA ASN A 245 -24.91 -5.51 -11.26
C ASN A 245 -23.87 -6.66 -11.17
N TYR A 246 -22.58 -6.32 -11.09
CA TYR A 246 -21.50 -7.30 -11.04
C TYR A 246 -21.36 -7.93 -9.66
N SER A 247 -21.03 -9.22 -9.64
CA SER A 247 -20.68 -9.94 -8.43
C SER A 247 -19.32 -9.52 -7.88
N GLU A 248 -19.07 -9.84 -6.61
CA GLU A 248 -17.80 -9.54 -5.92
C GLU A 248 -16.59 -10.14 -6.65
N GLY A 249 -16.76 -11.31 -7.28
CA GLY A 249 -15.70 -11.93 -8.08
C GLY A 249 -15.37 -11.14 -9.35
N THR A 250 -16.39 -10.68 -10.09
CA THR A 250 -16.17 -9.83 -11.27
C THR A 250 -15.56 -8.48 -10.88
N ILE A 251 -16.01 -7.88 -9.77
CA ILE A 251 -15.39 -6.67 -9.21
C ILE A 251 -13.93 -6.95 -8.80
N GLY A 252 -13.66 -8.11 -8.21
CA GLY A 252 -12.32 -8.57 -7.85
C GLY A 252 -11.37 -8.71 -9.04
N LEU A 253 -11.86 -9.04 -10.24
CA LEU A 253 -11.06 -9.12 -11.46
C LEU A 253 -10.49 -7.75 -11.89
N PHE A 254 -11.14 -6.64 -11.52
CA PHE A 254 -10.54 -5.32 -11.75
C PHE A 254 -9.19 -5.18 -11.03
N GLY A 255 -8.96 -5.91 -9.93
CA GLY A 255 -7.63 -5.99 -9.32
C GLY A 255 -6.50 -6.37 -10.30
N LEU A 256 -6.80 -7.19 -11.32
CA LEU A 256 -5.86 -7.54 -12.39
C LEU A 256 -5.62 -6.40 -13.38
N VAL A 257 -6.64 -5.58 -13.63
CA VAL A 257 -6.50 -4.33 -14.40
C VAL A 257 -5.50 -3.42 -13.69
N GLY A 258 -5.67 -3.23 -12.38
CA GLY A 258 -4.71 -2.46 -11.58
C GLY A 258 -3.31 -3.07 -11.54
N ALA A 259 -3.21 -4.40 -11.59
CA ALA A 259 -1.94 -5.11 -11.73
C ALA A 259 -1.18 -4.74 -13.01
N ALA A 260 -1.88 -4.67 -14.14
CA ALA A 260 -1.27 -4.28 -15.40
C ALA A 260 -0.70 -2.85 -15.33
N GLY A 261 -1.44 -1.91 -14.72
CA GLY A 261 -0.97 -0.54 -14.48
C GLY A 261 0.31 -0.50 -13.63
N ALA A 262 0.37 -1.29 -12.55
CA ALA A 262 1.53 -1.36 -11.68
C ALA A 262 2.77 -1.98 -12.35
N LEU A 263 2.60 -3.01 -13.19
CA LEU A 263 3.71 -3.62 -13.93
C LEU A 263 4.33 -2.65 -14.93
N MET A 264 3.51 -1.81 -15.57
CA MET A 264 3.96 -0.75 -16.48
C MET A 264 4.68 0.41 -15.78
N ALA A 265 4.68 0.46 -14.44
CA ALA A 265 5.42 1.47 -13.69
C ALA A 265 6.91 1.14 -13.51
N SER A 266 7.32 -0.12 -13.73
CA SER A 266 8.74 -0.51 -13.68
C SER A 266 9.60 0.25 -14.70
N GLN A 267 9.01 0.62 -15.85
CA GLN A 267 9.64 1.45 -16.87
C GLN A 267 9.86 2.90 -16.41
N ALA A 268 9.02 3.41 -15.49
CA ALA A 268 9.19 4.76 -14.92
C ALA A 268 10.48 4.84 -14.09
N GLY A 269 10.84 3.79 -13.35
CA GLY A 269 12.10 3.71 -12.59
C GLY A 269 13.33 3.84 -13.49
N HIS A 270 13.38 3.10 -14.59
CA HIS A 270 14.48 3.19 -15.56
C HIS A 270 14.62 4.59 -16.19
N LEU A 271 13.51 5.30 -16.41
CA LEU A 271 13.54 6.66 -16.94
C LEU A 271 14.00 7.68 -15.89
N VAL A 272 13.71 7.45 -14.59
CA VAL A 272 14.28 8.24 -13.49
C VAL A 272 15.79 8.07 -13.45
N ASP A 273 16.28 6.85 -13.66
CA ASP A 273 17.71 6.58 -13.67
C ASP A 273 18.45 7.38 -14.75
N LYS A 274 17.79 7.67 -15.87
CA LYS A 274 18.25 8.55 -16.95
C LYS A 274 18.10 10.05 -16.68
N GLY A 275 17.91 10.45 -15.41
CA GLY A 275 17.76 11.86 -15.01
C GLY A 275 16.40 12.49 -15.36
N LYS A 276 15.42 11.73 -15.87
CA LYS A 276 14.12 12.26 -16.32
C LYS A 276 13.08 12.35 -15.21
N GLY A 277 13.48 12.26 -13.94
CA GLY A 277 12.58 12.19 -12.78
C GLY A 277 11.50 13.28 -12.76
N LYS A 278 11.89 14.56 -12.90
CA LYS A 278 10.94 15.69 -12.95
C LYS A 278 9.90 15.54 -14.06
N ARG A 279 10.37 15.21 -15.27
CA ARG A 279 9.51 15.07 -16.45
C ARG A 279 8.49 13.95 -16.28
N ILE A 280 8.90 12.82 -15.72
CA ILE A 280 8.01 11.68 -15.46
C ILE A 280 6.98 12.04 -14.38
N THR A 281 7.38 12.74 -13.32
CA THR A 281 6.43 13.21 -12.30
C THR A 281 5.39 14.14 -12.92
N THR A 282 5.78 15.11 -13.75
CA THR A 282 4.83 15.99 -14.46
C THR A 282 3.89 15.20 -15.37
N ILE A 283 4.44 14.31 -16.21
CA ILE A 283 3.64 13.47 -17.12
C ILE A 283 2.67 12.59 -16.32
N GLY A 284 3.14 11.98 -15.24
CA GLY A 284 2.32 11.15 -14.36
C GLY A 284 1.16 11.94 -13.77
N LEU A 285 1.39 13.14 -13.24
CA LEU A 285 0.32 13.97 -12.68
C LEU A 285 -0.69 14.44 -13.74
N VAL A 286 -0.23 14.77 -14.95
CA VAL A 286 -1.12 15.12 -16.08
C VAL A 286 -1.94 13.92 -16.51
N LEU A 287 -1.32 12.74 -16.65
CA LEU A 287 -2.03 11.50 -16.96
C LEU A 287 -3.02 11.12 -15.87
N LEU A 288 -2.68 11.33 -14.60
CA LEU A 288 -3.59 11.13 -13.48
C LEU A 288 -4.83 12.02 -13.62
N LEU A 289 -4.66 13.29 -13.99
CA LEU A 289 -5.79 14.21 -14.18
C LEU A 289 -6.66 13.77 -15.36
N LEU A 290 -6.02 13.44 -16.48
CA LEU A 290 -6.72 13.01 -17.69
C LEU A 290 -7.43 11.66 -17.50
N SER A 291 -6.94 10.79 -16.61
CA SER A 291 -7.56 9.50 -16.32
C SER A 291 -8.97 9.65 -15.74
N TRP A 292 -9.26 10.73 -15.03
CA TRP A 292 -10.58 11.00 -14.46
C TRP A 292 -11.67 11.26 -15.52
N ILE A 293 -11.30 11.64 -16.75
CA ILE A 293 -12.25 11.82 -17.85
C ILE A 293 -12.92 10.48 -18.24
N PRO A 294 -12.18 9.46 -18.72
CA PRO A 294 -12.78 8.17 -19.04
C PRO A 294 -13.29 7.42 -17.80
N ILE A 295 -12.72 7.66 -16.61
CA ILE A 295 -13.28 7.13 -15.35
C ILE A 295 -14.67 7.71 -15.07
N GLY A 296 -14.87 9.01 -15.24
CA GLY A 296 -16.18 9.66 -15.07
C GLY A 296 -17.25 9.13 -16.02
N LEU A 297 -16.84 8.66 -17.21
CA LEU A 297 -17.71 8.06 -18.22
C LEU A 297 -18.07 6.59 -17.96
N ALA A 298 -17.78 6.06 -16.77
CA ALA A 298 -17.95 4.64 -16.50
C ALA A 298 -19.34 4.10 -16.85
N LYS A 299 -20.41 4.83 -16.50
CA LYS A 299 -21.80 4.44 -16.79
C LYS A 299 -22.10 4.28 -18.29
N TYR A 300 -21.32 4.90 -19.17
CA TYR A 300 -21.52 4.87 -20.62
C TYR A 300 -20.61 3.87 -21.33
N SER A 301 -19.41 3.63 -20.82
CA SER A 301 -18.45 2.72 -21.45
C SER A 301 -17.54 2.05 -20.43
N LEU A 302 -17.71 0.74 -20.27
CA LEU A 302 -16.83 -0.09 -19.46
C LEU A 302 -15.39 -0.08 -19.97
N VAL A 303 -15.19 -0.03 -21.29
CA VAL A 303 -13.86 0.01 -21.90
C VAL A 303 -13.16 1.33 -21.55
N ALA A 304 -13.87 2.45 -21.63
CA ALA A 304 -13.34 3.74 -21.18
C ALA A 304 -12.96 3.68 -19.70
N PHE A 305 -13.84 3.13 -18.86
CA PHE A 305 -13.55 2.94 -17.45
C PHE A 305 -12.26 2.13 -17.20
N ILE A 306 -12.11 0.98 -17.85
CA ILE A 306 -10.92 0.13 -17.74
C ILE A 306 -9.64 0.88 -18.15
N ILE A 307 -9.68 1.61 -19.27
CA ILE A 307 -8.55 2.44 -19.73
C ILE A 307 -8.22 3.50 -18.69
N GLY A 308 -9.24 4.17 -18.15
CA GLY A 308 -9.08 5.16 -17.10
C GLY A 308 -8.41 4.60 -15.84
N VAL A 309 -8.88 3.45 -15.34
CA VAL A 309 -8.29 2.75 -14.19
C VAL A 309 -6.82 2.37 -14.46
N LEU A 310 -6.51 1.87 -15.65
CA LEU A 310 -5.13 1.54 -16.05
C LEU A 310 -4.21 2.77 -16.02
N VAL A 311 -4.67 3.89 -16.59
CA VAL A 311 -3.90 5.14 -16.65
C VAL A 311 -3.73 5.71 -15.24
N LEU A 312 -4.76 5.67 -14.41
CA LEU A 312 -4.70 6.12 -13.01
C LEU A 312 -3.66 5.32 -12.23
N ASP A 313 -3.73 3.99 -12.27
CA ASP A 313 -2.80 3.14 -11.51
C ASP A 313 -1.35 3.28 -12.01
N LEU A 314 -1.15 3.38 -13.33
CA LEU A 314 0.16 3.68 -13.91
C LEU A 314 0.70 5.03 -13.41
N ALA A 315 -0.14 6.07 -13.45
CA ALA A 315 0.25 7.41 -13.05
C ALA A 315 0.60 7.49 -11.55
N VAL A 316 -0.22 6.90 -10.68
CA VAL A 316 0.03 6.82 -9.24
C VAL A 316 1.37 6.13 -8.96
N GLN A 317 1.62 5.00 -9.64
CA GLN A 317 2.87 4.25 -9.45
C GLN A 317 4.09 5.00 -10.01
N ALA A 318 3.95 5.68 -11.16
CA ALA A 318 5.01 6.51 -11.70
C ALA A 318 5.38 7.66 -10.74
N VAL A 319 4.39 8.36 -10.19
CA VAL A 319 4.61 9.42 -9.19
C VAL A 319 5.23 8.84 -7.91
N HIS A 320 4.79 7.66 -7.47
CA HIS A 320 5.34 6.98 -6.30
C HIS A 320 6.81 6.60 -6.47
N VAL A 321 7.14 5.89 -7.55
CA VAL A 321 8.50 5.41 -7.83
C VAL A 321 9.45 6.59 -8.05
N THR A 322 9.03 7.61 -8.79
CA THR A 322 9.85 8.82 -9.01
C THR A 322 10.11 9.57 -7.71
N SER A 323 9.11 9.68 -6.84
CA SER A 323 9.25 10.33 -5.53
C SER A 323 10.19 9.57 -4.61
N GLN A 324 10.03 8.24 -4.48
CA GLN A 324 10.94 7.43 -3.66
C GLN A 324 12.39 7.46 -4.18
N SER A 325 12.59 7.29 -5.49
CA SER A 325 13.93 7.32 -6.10
C SER A 325 14.63 8.67 -5.89
N THR A 326 13.90 9.77 -6.06
CA THR A 326 14.42 11.12 -5.81
C THR A 326 14.83 11.29 -4.34
N LEU A 327 13.98 10.89 -3.39
CA LEU A 327 14.30 10.99 -1.96
C LEU A 327 15.52 10.15 -1.56
N TYR A 328 15.67 8.95 -2.11
CA TYR A 328 16.79 8.06 -1.80
C TYR A 328 18.13 8.57 -2.35
N ARG A 329 18.11 9.36 -3.43
CA ARG A 329 19.32 9.98 -3.99
C ARG A 329 19.79 11.21 -3.18
N ILE A 330 18.86 11.99 -2.61
CA ILE A 330 19.20 13.24 -1.90
C ILE A 330 19.79 12.97 -0.51
N LEU A 331 19.25 12.01 0.25
CA LEU A 331 19.77 11.67 1.58
C LEU A 331 19.94 10.16 1.73
N PRO A 332 20.99 9.57 1.11
CA PRO A 332 21.25 8.13 1.18
C PRO A 332 21.36 7.62 2.63
N GLU A 333 21.96 8.42 3.51
CA GLU A 333 22.15 8.06 4.93
C GLU A 333 20.87 8.11 5.79
N ALA A 334 19.83 8.78 5.30
CA ALA A 334 18.53 8.88 5.99
C ALA A 334 17.45 8.00 5.35
N ARG A 335 17.82 7.09 4.43
CA ARG A 335 16.88 6.30 3.61
C ARG A 335 15.71 5.71 4.40
N ASN A 336 15.98 4.97 5.48
CA ASN A 336 14.93 4.33 6.27
C ASN A 336 13.95 5.33 6.91
N ARG A 337 14.47 6.48 7.38
CA ARG A 337 13.67 7.55 8.00
C ARG A 337 12.84 8.30 6.97
N LEU A 338 13.42 8.56 5.78
CA LEU A 338 12.71 9.14 4.65
C LEU A 338 11.60 8.23 4.13
N THR A 339 11.88 6.93 3.98
CA THR A 339 10.88 5.94 3.59
C THR A 339 9.72 5.93 4.59
N ALA A 340 10.02 5.93 5.90
CA ALA A 340 8.98 5.96 6.93
C ALA A 340 8.11 7.22 6.81
N GLY A 341 8.71 8.42 6.78
CA GLY A 341 7.95 9.67 6.65
C GLY A 341 7.12 9.73 5.36
N TYR A 342 7.72 9.41 4.22
CA TYR A 342 7.04 9.38 2.93
C TYR A 342 5.89 8.37 2.90
N MET A 343 6.12 7.14 3.34
CA MET A 343 5.10 6.08 3.33
C MET A 343 3.98 6.35 4.33
N THR A 344 4.27 6.94 5.49
CA THR A 344 3.24 7.38 6.43
C THR A 344 2.34 8.45 5.79
N SER A 345 2.90 9.49 5.15
CA SER A 345 2.10 10.48 4.41
C SER A 345 1.31 9.85 3.27
N TYR A 346 1.92 8.91 2.54
CA TYR A 346 1.28 8.16 1.46
C TYR A 346 0.01 7.45 1.95
N PHE A 347 0.10 6.65 3.01
CA PHE A 347 -1.06 5.92 3.55
C PHE A 347 -2.10 6.82 4.25
N ILE A 348 -1.69 7.91 4.89
CA ILE A 348 -2.63 8.93 5.40
C ILE A 348 -3.43 9.53 4.24
N GLY A 349 -2.77 9.84 3.13
CA GLY A 349 -3.44 10.31 1.91
C GLY A 349 -4.44 9.29 1.39
N GLY A 350 -4.06 8.02 1.31
CA GLY A 350 -4.97 6.93 0.96
C GLY A 350 -6.21 6.87 1.84
N ALA A 351 -6.02 6.95 3.17
CA ALA A 351 -7.12 6.98 4.14
C ALA A 351 -8.08 8.14 3.92
N LEU A 352 -7.55 9.35 3.72
CA LEU A 352 -8.38 10.53 3.43
C LEU A 352 -9.10 10.39 2.09
N GLY A 353 -8.46 9.79 1.09
CA GLY A 353 -9.07 9.48 -0.22
C GLY A 353 -10.21 8.47 -0.10
N SER A 354 -10.03 7.40 0.66
CA SER A 354 -11.07 6.40 0.91
C SER A 354 -12.23 6.96 1.73
N LEU A 355 -11.97 7.85 2.69
CA LEU A 355 -13.03 8.57 3.42
C LEU A 355 -13.81 9.50 2.48
N LEU A 356 -13.11 10.31 1.69
CA LEU A 356 -13.73 11.19 0.70
C LEU A 356 -14.53 10.39 -0.33
N SER A 357 -14.09 9.17 -0.66
CA SER A 357 -14.77 8.27 -1.58
C SER A 357 -16.18 7.93 -1.13
N GLY A 358 -16.32 7.48 0.11
CA GLY A 358 -17.61 7.09 0.67
C GLY A 358 -18.55 8.29 0.74
N TYR A 359 -18.04 9.43 1.20
CA TYR A 359 -18.80 10.67 1.28
C TYR A 359 -19.26 11.19 -0.09
N ALA A 360 -18.35 11.28 -1.07
CA ALA A 360 -18.63 11.79 -2.40
C ALA A 360 -19.62 10.88 -3.16
N TYR A 361 -19.45 9.56 -3.04
CA TYR A 361 -20.37 8.61 -3.65
C TYR A 361 -21.76 8.66 -3.02
N GLU A 362 -21.87 8.84 -1.71
CA GLU A 362 -23.16 8.93 -1.02
C GLU A 362 -23.98 10.15 -1.45
N HIS A 363 -23.33 11.32 -1.57
CA HIS A 363 -24.02 12.59 -1.80
C HIS A 363 -24.19 12.96 -3.28
N ALA A 364 -23.27 12.54 -4.13
CA ALA A 364 -23.23 12.94 -5.54
C ALA A 364 -22.98 11.76 -6.49
N GLY A 365 -23.08 10.52 -5.99
CA GLY A 365 -22.87 9.32 -6.78
C GLY A 365 -21.47 9.25 -7.40
N TRP A 366 -21.38 8.52 -8.52
CA TRP A 366 -20.13 8.33 -9.24
C TRP A 366 -19.51 9.63 -9.78
N GLU A 367 -20.35 10.58 -10.20
CA GLU A 367 -19.88 11.86 -10.73
C GLU A 367 -19.17 12.68 -9.65
N GLY A 368 -19.70 12.66 -8.42
CA GLY A 368 -19.04 13.25 -7.26
C GLY A 368 -17.64 12.68 -7.01
N VAL A 369 -17.48 11.36 -7.14
CA VAL A 369 -16.17 10.69 -7.01
C VAL A 369 -15.21 11.14 -8.12
N ALA A 370 -15.67 11.20 -9.37
CA ALA A 370 -14.84 11.64 -10.49
C ALA A 370 -14.38 13.10 -10.36
N VAL A 371 -15.29 14.00 -9.95
CA VAL A 371 -14.98 15.41 -9.70
C VAL A 371 -14.01 15.55 -8.53
N ALA A 372 -14.23 14.85 -7.42
CA ALA A 372 -13.33 14.86 -6.28
C ALA A 372 -11.91 14.41 -6.66
N GLY A 373 -11.79 13.38 -7.49
CA GLY A 373 -10.51 12.90 -8.00
C GLY A 373 -9.79 13.91 -8.89
N ALA A 374 -10.53 14.54 -9.81
CA ALA A 374 -10.00 15.62 -10.63
C ALA A 374 -9.51 16.82 -9.79
N ILE A 375 -10.25 17.19 -8.74
CA ILE A 375 -9.86 18.26 -7.79
C ILE A 375 -8.58 17.88 -7.04
N LEU A 376 -8.51 16.68 -6.44
CA LEU A 376 -7.30 16.22 -5.72
C LEU A 376 -6.07 16.19 -6.64
N THR A 377 -6.26 15.79 -7.90
CA THR A 377 -5.18 15.75 -8.87
C THR A 377 -4.77 17.17 -9.31
N THR A 378 -5.72 18.08 -9.45
CA THR A 378 -5.43 19.50 -9.74
C THR A 378 -4.63 20.14 -8.61
N ILE A 379 -4.98 19.85 -7.35
CA ILE A 379 -4.21 20.27 -6.17
C ILE A 379 -2.79 19.70 -6.24
N SER A 380 -2.63 18.43 -6.64
CA SER A 380 -1.31 17.80 -6.81
C SER A 380 -0.46 18.53 -7.86
N LEU A 381 -1.06 18.92 -8.99
CA LEU A 381 -0.38 19.68 -10.04
C LEU A 381 0.03 21.08 -9.57
N ILE A 382 -0.80 21.76 -8.78
CA ILE A 382 -0.47 23.07 -8.19
C ILE A 382 0.69 22.94 -7.20
N ILE A 383 0.65 21.94 -6.31
CA ILE A 383 1.75 21.68 -5.38
C ILE A 383 3.04 21.36 -6.15
N TRP A 384 2.95 20.57 -7.22
CA TRP A 384 4.10 20.24 -8.04
C TRP A 384 4.64 21.45 -8.81
N SER A 385 3.80 22.30 -9.39
CA SER A 385 4.25 23.46 -10.16
C SER A 385 4.99 24.48 -9.28
N ILE A 386 4.56 24.64 -8.03
CA ILE A 386 5.27 25.46 -7.03
C ILE A 386 6.52 24.72 -6.50
N GLY A 387 6.41 23.42 -6.30
CA GLY A 387 7.41 22.57 -5.65
C GLY A 387 8.57 22.13 -6.54
N ILE A 388 8.41 22.16 -7.87
CA ILE A 388 9.39 21.67 -8.85
C ILE A 388 10.75 22.37 -8.76
N ARG A 389 10.76 23.59 -8.23
CA ARG A 389 11.98 24.39 -7.95
C ARG A 389 12.85 23.80 -6.85
N PHE A 390 12.24 23.08 -5.90
CA PHE A 390 12.96 22.42 -4.82
C PHE A 390 13.51 21.06 -5.28
N ASP A 391 12.91 20.46 -6.30
CA ASP A 391 13.33 19.15 -6.78
C ASP A 391 14.75 19.20 -7.39
N PRO A 392 15.66 18.27 -7.06
CA PRO A 392 17.04 18.34 -7.52
C PRO A 392 17.15 18.09 -9.03
N VAL A 393 18.15 18.71 -9.67
CA VAL A 393 18.57 18.30 -11.03
C VAL A 393 19.52 17.12 -10.84
N ILE A 394 19.06 15.92 -11.20
CA ILE A 394 19.90 14.73 -11.13
C ILE A 394 20.63 14.58 -12.46
N THR A 395 21.90 15.02 -12.51
CA THR A 395 22.79 14.78 -13.64
C THR A 395 23.19 13.30 -13.65
N THR A 396 23.14 12.66 -14.81
CA THR A 396 23.73 11.34 -15.01
C THR A 396 25.25 11.48 -15.03
N THR A 397 25.88 11.46 -13.86
CA THR A 397 27.33 11.28 -13.72
C THR A 397 27.56 9.89 -13.17
N ASP A 398 27.76 8.93 -14.08
CA ASP A 398 28.99 8.14 -14.22
C ASP A 398 28.73 6.87 -15.05
N ASP A 399 29.60 6.69 -16.05
CA ASP A 399 29.79 5.49 -16.87
C ASP A 399 30.20 4.25 -16.05
#